data_AF-A0A1B7UYF1-F1
#
_entry.id   AF-A0A1B7UYF1-F1
#
_cell.length_a   1.000
_cell.length_b   1.000
_cell.length_c   1.000
_cell.angle_alpha   90.00
_cell.angle_beta   90.00
_cell.angle_gamma   90.00
#
_symmetry.space_group_name_H-M   'P 1'
#
loop_
_entity.id
_entity.type
_entity.pdbx_description
1 polymer ?
#
loop_
_entity_poly.entity_id
_entity_poly.type
_entity_poly.pdbx_seq_one_letter_code
_entity_poly.pdbx_strand_id
1 'polypeptide(L)'
;MLKPGKPLKQRPQYVVETEIGEGGFGVTYKARHQDLNFPVVIKTPNGRLCRDANYPRFVEGFRKEGRTLAKISQNHHPNIVRIIDFFEEDNLPYQDNQA
;
A
#
# COMPACT_ATOMS: atom_id res chain seq x y z
N MET A 1 4.76 2.70 -11.75
CA MET A 1 3.83 1.64 -11.30
C MET A 1 4.64 0.40 -11.01
N LEU A 2 4.19 -0.40 -10.04
CA LEU A 2 4.83 -1.66 -9.71
C LEU A 2 4.61 -2.69 -10.82
N LYS A 3 5.59 -3.56 -11.04
CA LYS A 3 5.52 -4.59 -12.09
C LYS A 3 5.06 -5.93 -11.50
N PRO A 4 4.03 -6.58 -12.07
CA PRO A 4 3.69 -7.96 -11.75
C PRO A 4 4.88 -8.91 -11.78
N GLY A 5 4.90 -9.86 -10.84
CA GLY A 5 5.94 -10.88 -10.68
C GLY A 5 7.29 -10.35 -10.17
N LYS A 6 7.40 -9.06 -9.83
CA LYS A 6 8.64 -8.50 -9.28
C LYS A 6 8.52 -8.28 -7.77
N PRO A 7 9.57 -8.62 -7.01
CA PRO A 7 9.66 -8.23 -5.61
C PRO A 7 9.82 -6.71 -5.49
N LEU A 8 9.35 -6.16 -4.36
CA LEU A 8 9.71 -4.80 -3.97
C LEU A 8 11.23 -4.70 -3.74
N LYS A 9 11.82 -3.54 -4.02
CA LYS A 9 13.28 -3.32 -3.95
C LYS A 9 13.83 -3.38 -2.54
N GLN A 10 13.15 -2.72 -1.59
CA GLN A 10 13.60 -2.60 -0.19
C GLN A 10 12.87 -3.58 0.73
N ARG A 11 11.75 -4.18 0.26
CA ARG A 11 11.02 -5.26 0.94
C ARG A 11 10.85 -6.49 0.02
N PRO A 12 11.92 -7.22 -0.31
CA PRO A 12 11.87 -8.29 -1.31
C PRO A 12 10.96 -9.45 -0.95
N GLN A 13 10.57 -9.58 0.32
CA GLN A 13 9.56 -10.57 0.74
C GLN A 13 8.19 -10.35 0.10
N TYR A 14 7.87 -9.15 -0.38
CA TYR A 14 6.60 -8.86 -1.04
C TYR A 14 6.76 -8.90 -2.56
N VAL A 15 6.05 -9.82 -3.20
CA VAL A 15 6.00 -9.94 -4.67
C VAL A 15 4.66 -9.42 -5.17
N VAL A 16 4.71 -8.42 -6.03
CA VAL A 16 3.50 -7.81 -6.62
C VAL A 16 2.90 -8.77 -7.64
N GLU A 17 1.60 -9.03 -7.55
CA GLU A 17 0.90 -9.92 -8.49
C GLU A 17 0.14 -9.11 -9.54
N THR A 18 -0.76 -8.22 -9.11
CA THR A 18 -1.56 -7.40 -10.03
C THR A 18 -2.06 -6.13 -9.36
N GLU A 19 -2.27 -5.08 -10.15
CA GLU A 19 -3.09 -3.93 -9.75
C GLU A 19 -4.55 -4.40 -9.62
N ILE A 20 -5.21 -4.06 -8.52
CA ILE A 20 -6.62 -4.42 -8.25
C ILE A 20 -7.53 -3.21 -8.05
N GLY A 21 -6.96 -2.01 -7.98
CA GLY A 21 -7.74 -0.78 -7.92
C GLY A 21 -6.86 0.45 -7.88
N GLU A 22 -7.44 1.55 -8.33
CA GLU A 22 -6.84 2.87 -8.32
C GLU A 22 -7.89 3.86 -7.83
N GLY A 23 -7.48 4.76 -6.93
CA GLY A 23 -8.34 5.81 -6.40
C GLY A 23 -7.53 7.07 -6.12
N GLY A 24 -8.21 8.09 -5.58
CA GLY A 24 -7.67 9.46 -5.50
C GLY A 24 -6.24 9.59 -4.99
N PHE A 25 -5.88 8.90 -3.89
CA PHE A 25 -4.57 9.05 -3.27
C PHE A 25 -3.60 7.89 -3.52
N GLY A 26 -4.03 6.80 -4.17
CA GLY A 26 -3.18 5.62 -4.27
C GLY A 26 -3.63 4.54 -5.23
N VAL A 27 -2.71 3.61 -5.48
CA VAL A 27 -2.91 2.40 -6.26
C VAL A 27 -2.82 1.21 -5.31
N THR A 28 -3.73 0.27 -5.46
CA THR A 28 -3.85 -0.93 -4.64
C THR A 28 -3.47 -2.15 -5.48
N TYR A 29 -2.58 -2.97 -4.94
CA TYR A 29 -2.07 -4.16 -5.59
C TYR A 29 -2.35 -5.39 -4.75
N LYS A 30 -2.78 -6.47 -5.40
CA LYS A 30 -2.65 -7.81 -4.84
C LYS A 30 -1.17 -8.20 -4.91
N ALA A 31 -0.66 -8.71 -3.81
CA ALA A 31 0.71 -9.18 -3.68
C ALA A 31 0.75 -10.44 -2.80
N ARG A 32 1.93 -11.04 -2.69
CA ARG A 32 2.17 -12.20 -1.84
C ARG A 32 3.41 -11.97 -1.00
N HIS A 33 3.32 -12.26 0.29
CA HIS A 33 4.51 -12.40 1.12
C HIS A 33 5.14 -13.75 0.80
N GLN A 34 6.25 -13.77 0.06
CA GLN A 34 6.77 -15.00 -0.54
C GLN A 34 7.31 -16.00 0.49
N ASP A 35 7.92 -15.52 1.58
CA ASP A 35 8.52 -16.40 2.60
C ASP A 35 7.47 -17.10 3.46
N LEU A 36 6.33 -16.43 3.70
CA LEU A 36 5.21 -16.93 4.49
C LEU A 36 4.08 -17.51 3.61
N ASN A 37 4.23 -17.38 2.30
CA ASN A 37 3.30 -17.85 1.27
C ASN A 37 1.82 -17.50 1.52
N PHE A 38 1.55 -16.27 1.92
CA PHE A 38 0.17 -15.79 2.13
C PHE A 38 -0.10 -14.49 1.35
N PRO A 39 -1.36 -14.26 0.95
CA PRO A 39 -1.74 -13.09 0.16
C PRO A 39 -1.74 -11.83 1.03
N VAL A 40 -1.28 -10.73 0.45
CA VAL A 40 -1.30 -9.38 1.06
C VAL A 40 -1.85 -8.37 0.06
N VAL A 41 -2.23 -7.21 0.57
CA VAL A 41 -2.60 -6.05 -0.25
C VAL A 41 -1.59 -4.93 -0.02
N ILE A 42 -0.86 -4.56 -1.06
CA ILE A 42 0.07 -3.43 -1.00
C ILE A 42 -0.59 -2.21 -1.60
N LYS A 43 -0.64 -1.12 -0.83
CA LYS A 43 -1.10 0.19 -1.32
C LYS A 43 0.07 1.16 -1.44
N THR A 44 0.09 1.94 -2.51
CA THR A 44 1.13 2.97 -2.78
C THR A 44 0.48 4.30 -3.15
N PRO A 45 1.17 5.44 -3.01
CA PRO A 45 0.79 6.68 -3.67
C PRO A 45 0.60 6.48 -5.16
N ASN A 46 -0.29 7.28 -5.75
CA ASN A 46 -0.50 7.24 -7.18
C ASN A 46 0.64 7.96 -7.92
N GLY A 47 1.68 7.21 -8.27
CA GLY A 47 2.83 7.73 -9.00
C GLY A 47 2.51 8.29 -10.39
N ARG A 48 1.31 8.07 -10.95
CA ARG A 48 0.87 8.71 -12.20
C ARG A 48 0.65 10.22 -12.02
N LEU A 49 0.35 10.66 -10.80
CA LEU A 49 0.14 12.06 -10.43
C LEU A 49 1.44 12.76 -10.00
N CYS A 50 2.62 12.14 -10.15
CA CYS A 50 3.87 12.69 -9.62
C CYS A 50 4.30 14.05 -10.21
N ARG A 51 3.75 14.42 -11.37
CA ARG A 51 3.98 15.71 -12.03
C ARG A 51 2.96 16.78 -11.65
N ASP A 52 1.91 16.43 -10.91
CA ASP A 52 0.91 17.38 -10.42
C ASP A 52 1.52 18.24 -9.30
N ALA A 53 1.29 19.55 -9.33
CA ALA A 53 1.73 20.46 -8.28
C ALA A 53 1.19 20.07 -6.88
N ASN A 54 0.03 19.39 -6.83
CA ASN A 54 -0.60 18.89 -5.61
C ASN A 54 -0.13 17.50 -5.20
N TYR A 55 0.84 16.89 -5.90
CA TYR A 55 1.33 15.55 -5.54
C TYR A 55 1.73 15.40 -4.06
N PRO A 56 2.42 16.37 -3.43
CA PRO A 56 2.71 16.29 -1.99
C PRO A 56 1.45 16.17 -1.13
N ARG A 57 0.36 16.84 -1.50
CA ARG A 57 -0.93 16.76 -0.81
C ARG A 57 -1.57 15.39 -0.99
N PHE A 58 -1.42 14.75 -2.16
CA PHE A 58 -1.91 13.38 -2.38
C PHE A 58 -1.13 12.37 -1.54
N VAL A 59 0.20 12.51 -1.45
CA VAL A 59 1.03 11.68 -0.57
C VAL A 59 0.62 11.86 0.89
N GLU A 60 0.37 13.09 1.34
CA GLU A 60 -0.10 13.32 2.71
C GLU A 60 -1.51 12.77 2.95
N GLY A 61 -2.41 12.86 1.95
CA GLY A 61 -3.73 12.23 1.97
C GLY A 61 -3.63 10.72 2.15
N PHE A 62 -2.72 10.06 1.42
CA PHE A 62 -2.41 8.64 1.56
C PHE A 62 -1.93 8.29 2.97
N ARG A 63 -1.01 9.08 3.54
CA ARG A 63 -0.51 8.89 4.92
C ARG A 63 -1.63 9.06 5.94
N LYS A 64 -2.49 10.06 5.76
CA LYS A 64 -3.64 10.32 6.64
C LYS A 64 -4.65 9.18 6.61
N GLU A 65 -4.94 8.63 5.42
CA GLU A 65 -5.80 7.45 5.28
C GLU A 65 -5.23 6.27 6.08
N GLY A 66 -3.94 6.00 5.91
CA GLY A 66 -3.27 4.91 6.64
C GLY A 66 -3.35 5.06 8.15
N ARG A 67 -3.02 6.25 8.68
CA ARG A 67 -3.13 6.55 10.12
C ARG A 67 -4.56 6.44 10.65
N THR A 68 -5.55 6.79 9.83
CA THR A 68 -6.97 6.68 10.20
C THR A 68 -7.37 5.22 10.30
N LEU A 69 -7.03 4.41 9.29
CA LEU A 69 -7.33 2.98 9.27
C LEU A 69 -6.67 2.26 10.46
N ALA A 70 -5.39 2.53 10.71
CA ALA A 70 -4.66 1.98 11.84
C ALA A 70 -5.30 2.32 13.21
N LYS A 71 -5.90 3.51 13.37
CA LYS A 71 -6.64 3.88 14.58
C LYS A 71 -7.95 3.12 14.74
N ILE A 72 -8.73 2.99 13.67
CA ILE A 72 -10.04 2.34 13.74
C ILE A 72 -9.93 0.81 13.75
N SER A 73 -8.82 0.25 13.28
CA SER A 73 -8.55 -1.20 13.28
C SER A 73 -7.81 -1.70 14.53
N GLN A 74 -7.62 -0.85 15.56
CA GLN A 74 -6.92 -1.25 16.80
C GLN A 74 -7.63 -2.39 17.52
N ASN A 75 -8.96 -2.34 17.57
CA ASN A 75 -9.79 -3.43 18.04
C ASN A 75 -10.23 -4.23 16.80
N HIS A 76 -9.65 -5.42 16.61
CA HIS A 76 -9.90 -6.24 15.44
C HIS A 76 -11.42 -6.41 15.20
N HIS A 77 -11.87 -5.99 14.03
CA HIS A 77 -13.26 -6.09 13.61
C HIS A 77 -13.32 -6.76 12.23
N PRO A 78 -14.16 -7.79 12.02
CA PRO A 78 -14.14 -8.61 10.80
C PRO A 78 -14.46 -7.86 9.51
N ASN A 79 -15.04 -6.66 9.61
CA ASN A 79 -15.41 -5.83 8.45
C ASN A 79 -14.48 -4.61 8.25
N ILE A 80 -13.36 -4.52 8.99
CA ILE A 80 -12.41 -3.42 8.89
C ILE A 80 -11.04 -3.99 8.53
N VAL A 81 -10.56 -3.64 7.33
CA VAL A 81 -9.21 -3.97 6.89
C VAL A 81 -8.19 -3.35 7.84
N ARG A 82 -7.17 -4.13 8.19
CA ARG A 82 -6.10 -3.73 9.11
C ARG A 82 -4.84 -3.38 8.35
N ILE A 83 -4.14 -2.36 8.84
CA ILE A 83 -2.75 -2.08 8.42
C ILE A 83 -1.83 -2.92 9.29
N ILE A 84 -1.00 -3.72 8.63
CA ILE A 84 -0.02 -4.61 9.26
C ILE A 84 1.31 -3.92 9.37
N ASP A 85 1.71 -3.25 8.28
CA ASP A 85 2.96 -2.54 8.20
C ASP A 85 2.78 -1.25 7.39
N PHE A 86 3.57 -0.24 7.76
CA PHE A 86 3.68 1.03 7.08
C PHE A 86 5.16 1.34 6.89
N PHE A 87 5.63 1.30 5.65
CA PHE A 87 7.05 1.38 5.34
C PHE A 87 7.32 2.32 4.17
N GLU A 88 8.59 2.57 3.87
CA GLU A 88 8.98 3.42 2.75
C GLU A 88 9.73 2.61 1.69
N GLU A 89 9.46 2.94 0.42
CA GLU A 89 10.23 2.46 -0.72
C GLU A 89 10.49 3.58 -1.72
N ASP A 90 11.76 3.79 -2.11
CA ASP A 90 12.21 4.91 -2.95
C ASP A 90 11.68 6.28 -2.43
N ASN A 91 11.70 6.49 -1.11
CA ASN A 91 11.16 7.67 -0.40
C ASN A 91 9.65 7.89 -0.53
N LEU A 92 8.89 6.88 -0.96
CA LEU A 92 7.43 6.91 -0.99
C LEU A 92 6.86 5.97 0.07
N PRO A 93 5.74 6.33 0.72
CA PRO A 93 5.12 5.44 1.70
C PRO A 93 4.37 4.28 1.06
N TYR A 94 4.41 3.12 1.68
CA TYR A 94 3.71 1.90 1.28
C TYR A 94 2.95 1.38 2.50
N GLN A 95 1.80 0.75 2.25
CA GLN A 95 0.97 0.13 3.28
C GLN A 95 0.76 -1.35 2.95
N ASP A 96 1.06 -2.23 3.90
CA ASP A 96 0.62 -3.62 3.87
C ASP A 96 -0.70 -3.73 4.62
N ASN A 97 -1.75 -4.09 3.88
CA ASN A 97 -3.11 -4.20 4.34
C ASN A 97 -3.57 -5.66 4.29
N GLN A 98 -4.27 -6.09 5.34
CA GLN A 98 -4.89 -7.40 5.41
C GLN A 98 -6.34 -7.26 5.90
N ALA A 99 -7.25 -7.99 5.25
CA ALA A 99 -8.63 -8.12 5.68
C ALA A 99 -8.73 -9.07 6.89
#